data_AF-A0A534LIZ8-F1
#
_entry.id   AF-A0A534LIZ8-F1
#
_cell.length_a   1.000
_cell.length_b   1.000
_cell.length_c   1.000
_cell.angle_alpha   90.00
_cell.angle_beta   90.00
_cell.angle_gamma   90.00
#
_symmetry.space_group_name_H-M   'P 1'
#
loop_
_entity.id
_entity.type
_entity.pdbx_description
1 polymer ?
#
loop_
_entity_poly.entity_id
_entity_poly.type
_entity_poly.pdbx_seq_one_letter_code
_entity_poly.pdbx_strand_id
1 'polypeptide(L)'
;MLGMKKYSKDYIAACRARVDADLGTYRKQVGNAPSKEFEARFFNDQVLLLDYMFVHRLTGIEGKDGNPLNEVRVLCNSLLLNQGRLQVDRLPGWPNSASTGMELPPEKSVLKLKVGEEVRLNESDFVRLAKAFFAELEKKFG
;
A
#
# COMPACT_ATOMS: atom_id res chain seq x y z
N MET A 1 -5.34 -23.97 -0.09
CA MET A 1 -4.54 -22.80 0.33
C MET A 1 -4.58 -21.78 -0.81
N LEU A 2 -5.15 -20.59 -0.60
CA LEU A 2 -5.50 -19.62 -1.67
C LEU A 2 -4.32 -18.79 -2.22
N GLY A 3 -3.06 -19.18 -1.95
CA GLY A 3 -1.89 -18.38 -2.31
C GLY A 3 -1.67 -18.26 -3.82
N MET A 4 -1.71 -17.03 -4.33
CA MET A 4 -1.49 -16.71 -5.73
C MET A 4 0.00 -16.59 -6.03
N LYS A 5 0.45 -17.34 -7.04
CA LYS A 5 1.81 -17.26 -7.57
C LYS A 5 1.92 -16.35 -8.80
N LYS A 6 0.81 -16.14 -9.50
CA LYS A 6 0.69 -15.26 -10.66
C LYS A 6 -0.69 -14.63 -10.73
N TYR A 7 -0.79 -13.47 -11.35
CA TYR A 7 -2.02 -12.81 -11.76
C TYR A 7 -2.00 -12.65 -13.28
N SER A 8 -3.18 -12.72 -13.93
CA SER A 8 -3.24 -12.43 -15.37
C SER A 8 -2.98 -10.95 -15.62
N LYS A 9 -2.42 -10.64 -16.80
CA LYS A 9 -2.24 -9.25 -17.25
C LYS A 9 -3.55 -8.48 -17.26
N ASP A 10 -4.64 -9.13 -17.67
CA ASP A 10 -5.98 -8.52 -17.68
C ASP A 10 -6.46 -8.16 -16.28
N TYR A 11 -6.17 -9.00 -15.27
CA TYR A 11 -6.51 -8.70 -13.89
C TYR A 11 -5.72 -7.51 -13.35
N ILE A 12 -4.40 -7.48 -13.59
CA ILE A 12 -3.55 -6.36 -13.18
C ILE A 12 -4.01 -5.07 -13.87
N ALA A 13 -4.33 -5.13 -15.17
CA ALA A 13 -4.84 -3.99 -15.93
C ALA A 13 -6.18 -3.48 -15.40
N ALA A 14 -7.12 -4.39 -15.06
CA ALA A 14 -8.41 -4.02 -14.48
C ALA A 14 -8.25 -3.36 -13.09
N CYS A 15 -7.35 -3.88 -12.25
CA CYS A 15 -7.02 -3.27 -10.96
C CYS A 15 -6.40 -1.87 -11.12
N ARG A 16 -5.50 -1.70 -12.10
CA ARG A 16 -4.92 -0.38 -12.43
C ARG A 16 -6.00 0.60 -12.89
N ALA A 17 -6.88 0.18 -13.80
CA ALA A 17 -7.99 0.99 -14.29
C ALA A 17 -8.95 1.43 -13.17
N ARG A 18 -9.17 0.58 -12.16
CA ARG A 18 -9.94 0.93 -10.96
C ARG A 18 -9.27 2.07 -10.18
N VAL A 19 -7.97 1.96 -9.91
CA VAL A 19 -7.20 3.00 -9.20
C VAL A 19 -7.20 4.32 -9.99
N ASP A 20 -7.05 4.25 -11.31
CA ASP A 20 -7.08 5.41 -12.19
C ASP A 20 -8.48 6.09 -12.21
N ALA A 21 -9.55 5.30 -12.12
CA ALA A 21 -10.92 5.82 -12.03
C ALA A 21 -11.18 6.55 -10.70
N ASP A 22 -10.68 6.02 -9.59
CA ASP A 22 -10.81 6.64 -8.27
C ASP A 22 -10.01 7.95 -8.21
N LEU A 23 -8.78 7.96 -8.74
CA LEU A 23 -7.97 9.17 -8.93
C LEU A 23 -8.69 10.21 -9.81
N GLY A 24 -9.25 9.77 -10.93
CA GLY A 24 -10.01 10.64 -11.83
C GLY A 24 -11.25 11.24 -11.17
N THR A 25 -11.93 10.48 -10.32
CA THR A 25 -13.11 10.95 -9.57
C THR A 25 -12.72 11.97 -8.51
N TYR A 26 -11.67 11.68 -7.74
CA TYR A 26 -11.11 12.61 -6.75
C TYR A 26 -10.77 13.97 -7.39
N ARG A 27 -10.01 13.95 -8.50
CA ARG A 27 -9.62 15.17 -9.22
C ARG A 27 -10.83 15.97 -9.73
N LYS A 28 -11.86 15.29 -10.26
CA LYS A 28 -13.06 15.93 -10.80
C LYS A 28 -13.97 16.53 -9.73
N GLN A 29 -14.18 15.82 -8.63
CA GLN A 29 -15.19 16.20 -7.64
C GLN A 29 -14.62 17.01 -6.47
N VAL A 30 -13.33 16.84 -6.16
CA VAL A 30 -12.70 17.41 -4.97
C VAL A 30 -11.48 18.28 -5.29
N GLY A 31 -10.81 18.02 -6.42
CA GLY A 31 -9.45 18.45 -6.78
C GLY A 31 -9.16 19.93 -7.00
N ASN A 32 -9.65 20.84 -6.15
CA ASN A 32 -9.18 22.24 -6.11
C ASN A 32 -8.82 22.73 -4.70
N ALA A 33 -9.42 22.18 -3.64
CA ALA A 33 -9.09 22.52 -2.25
C ALA A 33 -9.69 21.52 -1.23
N PRO A 34 -9.34 20.22 -1.28
CA PRO A 34 -9.76 19.30 -0.22
C PRO A 34 -9.22 19.77 1.13
N SER A 35 -9.95 19.47 2.21
CA SER A 35 -9.32 19.52 3.53
C SER A 35 -8.24 18.44 3.61
N LYS A 36 -7.15 18.73 4.34
CA LYS A 36 -6.04 17.78 4.51
C LYS A 36 -6.50 16.48 5.17
N GLU A 37 -7.49 16.56 6.06
CA GLU A 37 -8.09 15.42 6.74
C GLU A 37 -8.87 14.52 5.77
N PHE A 38 -9.66 15.12 4.88
CA PHE A 38 -10.39 14.35 3.86
C PHE A 38 -9.40 13.68 2.91
N GLU A 39 -8.41 14.43 2.41
CA GLU A 39 -7.42 13.92 1.48
C GLU A 39 -6.64 12.74 2.08
N ALA A 40 -6.13 12.91 3.30
CA ALA A 40 -5.42 11.85 4.03
C ALA A 40 -6.30 10.60 4.19
N ARG A 41 -7.55 10.76 4.64
CA ARG A 41 -8.46 9.63 4.81
C ARG A 41 -8.74 8.91 3.49
N PHE A 42 -9.06 9.67 2.44
CA PHE A 42 -9.34 9.11 1.12
C PHE A 42 -8.16 8.30 0.61
N PHE A 43 -6.95 8.86 0.59
CA PHE A 43 -5.80 8.15 0.05
C PHE A 43 -5.28 7.03 0.95
N ASN A 44 -5.44 7.14 2.28
CA ASN A 44 -5.18 6.02 3.17
C ASN A 44 -6.10 4.82 2.87
N ASP A 45 -7.39 5.06 2.62
CA ASP A 45 -8.34 4.01 2.23
C ASP A 45 -7.98 3.41 0.84
N GLN A 46 -7.46 4.22 -0.07
CA GLN A 46 -6.96 3.74 -1.37
C GLN A 46 -5.72 2.84 -1.23
N VAL A 47 -4.86 3.03 -0.22
CA VAL A 47 -3.76 2.09 0.08
C VAL A 47 -4.29 0.73 0.52
N LEU A 48 -5.36 0.71 1.33
CA LEU A 48 -6.03 -0.55 1.72
C LEU A 48 -6.59 -1.28 0.49
N LEU A 49 -7.17 -0.54 -0.46
CA LEU A 49 -7.64 -1.09 -1.73
C LEU A 49 -6.50 -1.74 -2.54
N LEU A 50 -5.33 -1.10 -2.63
CA LEU A 50 -4.16 -1.68 -3.31
C LEU A 50 -3.80 -3.06 -2.74
N ASP A 51 -3.75 -3.22 -1.41
CA ASP A 51 -3.44 -4.51 -0.82
C ASP A 51 -4.57 -5.52 -1.03
N TYR A 52 -5.82 -5.11 -0.85
CA TYR A 52 -6.98 -6.00 -0.92
C TYR A 52 -7.15 -6.64 -2.30
N MET A 53 -6.93 -5.88 -3.38
CA MET A 53 -6.93 -6.42 -4.75
C MET A 53 -5.94 -7.58 -4.94
N PHE A 54 -4.89 -7.65 -4.12
CA PHE A 54 -3.87 -8.69 -4.25
C PHE A 54 -3.60 -9.39 -2.91
N VAL A 55 -4.60 -9.50 -2.03
CA VAL A 55 -4.41 -10.00 -0.64
C VAL A 55 -3.87 -11.43 -0.58
N HIS A 56 -4.10 -12.21 -1.64
CA HIS A 56 -3.66 -13.60 -1.74
C HIS A 56 -2.24 -13.78 -2.29
N ARG A 57 -1.44 -12.72 -2.44
CA ARG A 57 -0.01 -12.82 -2.84
C ARG A 57 0.75 -13.79 -1.93
N LEU A 58 1.43 -14.77 -2.53
CA LEU A 58 2.27 -15.69 -1.77
C LEU A 58 3.53 -14.97 -1.26
N THR A 59 3.74 -14.99 0.05
CA THR A 59 4.87 -14.31 0.71
C THR A 59 6.24 -14.76 0.18
N GLY A 60 6.38 -16.04 -0.19
CA GLY A 60 7.63 -16.55 -0.77
C GLY A 60 8.02 -15.90 -2.11
N ILE A 61 7.05 -15.38 -2.86
CA ILE A 61 7.27 -14.63 -4.10
C ILE A 61 7.35 -13.12 -3.81
N GLU A 62 6.48 -12.62 -2.92
CA GLU A 62 6.48 -11.20 -2.50
C GLU A 62 7.84 -10.79 -1.94
N GLY A 63 8.49 -11.66 -1.15
CA GLY A 63 9.70 -11.32 -0.42
C GLY A 63 9.41 -10.40 0.77
N LYS A 64 10.47 -10.03 1.48
CA LYS A 64 10.44 -9.18 2.70
C LYS A 64 11.56 -8.15 2.71
N ASP A 65 12.09 -7.84 1.54
CA ASP A 65 13.30 -7.05 1.31
C ASP A 65 13.03 -5.53 1.25
N GLY A 66 11.86 -5.09 1.71
CA GLY A 66 11.46 -3.68 1.69
C GLY A 66 11.04 -3.16 0.33
N ASN A 67 10.57 -4.04 -0.56
CA ASN A 67 10.05 -3.65 -1.86
C ASN A 67 8.68 -2.94 -1.73
N PRO A 68 8.17 -2.27 -2.80
CA PRO A 68 6.90 -1.53 -2.73
C PRO A 68 5.68 -2.35 -2.27
N LEU A 69 5.64 -3.66 -2.50
CA LEU A 69 4.55 -4.51 -2.00
C LEU A 69 4.62 -4.63 -0.47
N ASN A 70 5.83 -4.70 0.09
CA ASN A 70 6.06 -4.72 1.52
C ASN A 70 5.67 -3.39 2.17
N GLU A 71 6.00 -2.25 1.54
CA GLU A 71 5.61 -0.94 2.04
C GLU A 71 4.09 -0.78 2.12
N VAL A 72 3.35 -1.17 1.07
CA VAL A 72 1.88 -1.17 1.09
C VAL A 72 1.33 -2.05 2.22
N ARG A 73 1.88 -3.25 2.43
CA ARG A 73 1.48 -4.14 3.53
C ARG A 73 1.74 -3.51 4.91
N VAL A 74 2.91 -2.89 5.09
CA VAL A 74 3.27 -2.16 6.32
C VAL A 74 2.29 -1.01 6.56
N LEU A 75 1.99 -0.21 5.54
CA LEU A 75 1.03 0.88 5.63
C LEU A 75 -0.37 0.38 6.00
N CYS A 76 -0.86 -0.69 5.37
CA CYS A 76 -2.18 -1.27 5.69
C CYS A 76 -2.26 -1.72 7.15
N ASN A 77 -1.25 -2.44 7.63
CA ASN A 77 -1.16 -2.82 9.03
C ASN A 77 -1.10 -1.59 9.94
N SER A 78 -0.40 -0.54 9.53
CA SER A 78 -0.27 0.71 10.30
C SER A 78 -1.59 1.45 10.45
N LEU A 79 -2.31 1.59 9.34
CA LEU A 79 -3.63 2.19 9.29
C LEU A 79 -4.64 1.44 10.16
N LEU A 80 -4.67 0.11 10.05
CA LEU A 80 -5.70 -0.70 10.72
C LEU A 80 -5.37 -1.06 12.17
N LEU A 81 -4.09 -1.23 12.51
CA LEU A 81 -3.67 -1.86 13.77
C LEU A 81 -2.86 -0.93 14.69
N ASN A 82 -2.48 0.26 14.24
CA ASN A 82 -1.66 1.19 15.03
C ASN A 82 -2.11 2.65 14.90
N GLN A 83 -3.42 2.87 14.80
CA GLN A 83 -4.01 4.21 14.75
C GLN A 83 -3.41 5.10 13.64
N GLY A 84 -3.01 4.49 12.52
CA GLY A 84 -2.40 5.21 11.41
C GLY A 84 -0.96 5.66 11.64
N ARG A 85 -0.24 5.15 12.64
CA ARG A 85 1.20 5.42 12.81
C ARG A 85 2.03 4.31 12.19
N LEU A 86 3.07 4.64 11.43
CA LEU A 86 3.90 3.64 10.75
C LEU A 86 4.54 2.68 11.76
N GLN A 87 4.26 1.37 11.64
CA GLN A 87 5.01 0.31 12.33
C GLN A 87 5.47 -0.76 11.35
N VAL A 88 6.76 -1.06 11.40
CA VAL A 88 7.38 -2.15 10.62
C VAL A 88 7.41 -3.43 11.47
N ASP A 89 7.78 -3.28 12.74
CA ASP A 89 7.84 -4.38 13.70
C ASP A 89 6.48 -4.71 14.31
N ARG A 90 6.40 -5.90 14.90
CA ARG A 90 5.21 -6.36 15.62
C ARG A 90 5.01 -5.52 16.88
N LEU A 91 3.78 -5.06 17.08
CA LEU A 91 3.35 -4.39 18.29
C LEU A 91 3.36 -5.35 19.49
N PRO A 92 3.78 -4.88 20.68
CA PRO A 92 3.66 -5.64 21.92
C PRO A 92 2.21 -6.12 22.15
N GLY A 93 2.05 -7.40 22.47
CA GLY A 93 0.74 -8.01 22.72
C GLY A 93 -0.07 -8.38 21.46
N TRP A 94 0.31 -7.88 20.28
CA TRP A 94 -0.37 -8.16 19.01
C TRP A 94 0.60 -8.77 17.97
N PRO A 95 0.91 -10.08 18.07
CA PRO A 95 1.94 -10.73 17.25
C PRO A 95 1.60 -10.79 15.75
N ASN A 96 0.34 -10.59 15.36
CA ASN A 96 -0.11 -10.58 13.96
C ASN A 96 -0.16 -9.17 13.36
N SER A 97 0.30 -8.13 14.08
CA SER A 97 0.31 -6.73 13.61
C SER A 97 1.35 -6.44 12.52
N ALA A 98 2.32 -7.33 12.34
CA ALA A 98 3.30 -7.26 11.27
C ALA A 98 3.85 -8.64 10.91
N SER A 99 4.39 -8.75 9.70
CA SER A 99 5.06 -9.97 9.25
C SER A 99 6.43 -10.10 9.93
N THR A 100 6.78 -11.29 10.41
CA THR A 100 8.12 -11.54 10.99
C THR A 100 9.22 -11.26 9.97
N GLY A 101 10.26 -10.53 10.37
CA GLY A 101 11.43 -10.26 9.53
C GLY A 101 11.11 -9.42 8.30
N MET A 102 10.10 -8.55 8.40
CA MET A 102 9.83 -7.56 7.37
C MET A 102 10.86 -6.44 7.45
N GLU A 103 11.53 -6.14 6.34
CA GLU A 103 12.38 -4.96 6.23
C GLU A 103 11.61 -3.82 5.56
N LEU A 104 11.90 -2.59 5.95
CA LEU A 104 11.48 -1.39 5.22
C LEU A 104 12.54 -0.29 5.39
N PRO A 105 13.71 -0.45 4.76
CA PRO A 105 14.79 0.50 4.95
C PRO A 105 14.48 1.82 4.22
N PRO A 106 14.86 2.98 4.77
CA PRO A 106 14.47 4.29 4.24
C PRO A 106 14.83 4.49 2.77
N GLU A 107 15.95 3.94 2.30
CA GLU A 107 16.42 4.04 0.91
C GLU A 107 15.52 3.30 -0.09
N LYS A 108 14.86 2.21 0.33
CA LYS A 108 13.94 1.44 -0.53
C LYS A 108 12.49 1.90 -0.45
N SER A 109 12.08 2.49 0.69
CA SER A 109 10.73 3.04 0.85
C SER A 109 10.43 4.11 -0.21
N VAL A 110 9.24 4.07 -0.79
CA VAL A 110 8.72 5.04 -1.76
C VAL A 110 8.30 6.33 -1.06
N LEU A 111 7.63 6.21 0.10
CA LEU A 111 7.08 7.35 0.83
C LEU A 111 8.08 8.00 1.79
N LYS A 112 9.15 7.29 2.17
CA LYS A 112 10.19 7.74 3.11
C LYS A 112 9.66 8.09 4.51
N LEU A 113 8.50 7.54 4.89
CA LEU A 113 7.93 7.72 6.23
C LEU A 113 8.83 7.08 7.29
N LYS A 114 8.94 7.74 8.44
CA LYS A 114 9.69 7.22 9.59
C LYS A 114 8.79 6.39 10.50
N VAL A 115 9.37 5.42 11.20
CA VAL A 115 8.64 4.63 12.21
C VAL A 115 8.03 5.58 13.25
N GLY A 116 6.75 5.37 13.57
CA GLY A 116 5.96 6.19 14.49
C GLY A 116 5.31 7.44 13.87
N GLU A 117 5.71 7.81 12.65
CA GLU A 117 5.10 8.92 11.90
C GLU A 117 3.66 8.61 11.52
N GLU A 118 2.79 9.62 11.54
CA GLU A 118 1.41 9.47 11.11
C GLU A 118 1.34 9.30 9.59
N VAL A 119 0.65 8.26 9.13
CA VAL A 119 0.39 7.98 7.73
C VAL A 119 -0.69 8.94 7.25
N ARG A 120 -0.29 9.97 6.52
CA ARG A 120 -1.18 10.98 5.93
C ARG A 120 -0.83 11.21 4.47
N LEU A 121 -1.37 10.38 3.57
CA LEU A 121 -1.05 10.48 2.15
C LEU A 121 -1.84 11.62 1.49
N ASN A 122 -1.16 12.38 0.64
CA ASN A 122 -1.81 13.21 -0.37
C ASN A 122 -1.88 12.47 -1.72
N GLU A 123 -2.48 13.11 -2.72
CA GLU A 123 -2.57 12.54 -4.07
C GLU A 123 -1.21 12.15 -4.64
N SER A 124 -0.21 13.04 -4.51
CA SER A 124 1.12 12.79 -5.09
C SER A 124 1.82 11.59 -4.43
N ASP A 125 1.64 11.40 -3.13
CA ASP A 125 2.17 10.25 -2.39
C ASP A 125 1.53 8.95 -2.87
N PHE A 126 0.19 8.94 -2.96
CA PHE A 126 -0.53 7.78 -3.43
C PHE A 126 -0.19 7.42 -4.87
N VAL A 127 -0.08 8.40 -5.78
CA VAL A 127 0.30 8.15 -7.18
C VAL A 127 1.69 7.53 -7.28
N ARG A 128 2.67 8.02 -6.50
CA ARG A 128 4.03 7.44 -6.45
C ARG A 128 3.98 6.01 -5.94
N LEU A 129 3.27 5.76 -4.85
CA LEU A 129 3.13 4.44 -4.22
C LEU A 129 2.44 3.44 -5.15
N ALA A 130 1.28 3.80 -5.72
CA ALA A 130 0.51 2.94 -6.62
C ALA A 130 1.34 2.56 -7.86
N LYS A 131 2.07 3.52 -8.45
CA LYS A 131 2.96 3.25 -9.59
C LYS A 131 4.04 2.23 -9.24
N ALA A 132 4.72 2.42 -8.11
CA ALA A 132 5.76 1.50 -7.65
C ALA A 132 5.20 0.11 -7.29
N PHE A 133 4.04 0.08 -6.63
CA PHE A 133 3.32 -1.15 -6.28
C PHE A 133 3.01 -1.99 -7.51
N PHE A 134 2.33 -1.42 -8.52
CA PHE A 134 1.98 -2.19 -9.71
C PHE A 134 3.21 -2.63 -10.51
N ALA A 135 4.27 -1.82 -10.56
CA ALA A 135 5.50 -2.21 -11.24
C ALA A 135 6.17 -3.43 -10.57
N GLU A 136 6.27 -3.44 -9.24
CA GLU A 136 6.84 -4.59 -8.52
C GLU A 136 5.91 -5.80 -8.55
N LEU A 137 4.59 -5.58 -8.51
CA LEU A 137 3.60 -6.63 -8.62
C LEU A 137 3.71 -7.36 -9.96
N GLU A 138 3.75 -6.62 -11.08
CA GLU A 138 3.86 -7.20 -12.42
C GLU A 138 5.20 -7.93 -12.61
N LYS A 139 6.29 -7.39 -12.06
CA LYS A 139 7.60 -8.05 -12.07
C LYS A 139 7.61 -9.39 -11.31
N LYS A 140 6.93 -9.48 -10.16
CA LYS A 140 6.96 -10.67 -9.29
C LYS A 140 5.85 -11.69 -9.58
N PHE A 141 4.69 -11.22 -10.00
CA PHE A 141 3.48 -12.03 -10.14
C PHE A 141 2.82 -11.93 -11.53
N GLY A 142 3.37 -11.16 -12.48
CA GLY A 142 2.85 -11.11 -13.86
C GLY A 142 3.15 -12.34 -14.72
#